data_AF-A0A3A6W4P7-F1
#
_entry.id   AF-A0A3A6W4P7-F1
#
_cell.length_a   1.000
_cell.length_b   1.000
_cell.length_c   1.000
_cell.angle_alpha   90.00
_cell.angle_beta   90.00
_cell.angle_gamma   90.00
#
_symmetry.space_group_name_H-M   'P 1'
#
loop_
_entity.id
_entity.type
_entity.pdbx_description
1 polymer ?
#
loop_
_entity_poly.entity_id
_entity_poly.type
_entity_poly.pdbx_seq_one_letter_code
_entity_poly.pdbx_strand_id
1 'polypeptide(L)'
;MNNSIGKSKTPLQYKVFHTLLGFAVFFSLITVPAEAQVIQIHGILTSSELLWWPVVFFVLRLIHGVYGFAYLRHAVYAVLLFHAIYVLFLKFAIWLPASSFWKMQEPYTQVLGRDFVYLIKSSLFLWVCALLPIRFASSANHKYYGYIFWVSLVAFCFLDMGWLNMHKNTPDTQIVVPLLIFGLLNIFYNWLSVVIARIEHIESPIQSDRHLLKFQLPQVLKNDGNTFKYHHMLFCSSIVFFIASKTMAAKFISIGFLTINVGGIVFSLAYLAADMMTDVYGIERTKQMVLFVIFCNLLFVFDVWVTNMLAIGENEPYRAILHNQARMFIASATAFFLGMTINSTVISLIKSRQRKRGISLKKEFITTVWTRIATSSAFGIIIDVSLFSLVAFYGIVPTEKLASVIVFEDAYKISYEVFLAPVSILMIYFLKVKEKVDIYDELSNLNPFRIDTNYKVSANKFAENYMKPAERNDG
;
A
#
# COMPACT_ATOMS: atom_id res chain seq x y z
N MET A 1 -4.10 -1.64 -47.55
CA MET A 1 -4.13 -0.59 -46.50
C MET A 1 -3.85 -1.26 -45.17
N ASN A 2 -2.66 -1.03 -44.61
CA ASN A 2 -2.17 -1.66 -43.39
C ASN A 2 -3.01 -1.24 -42.17
N ASN A 3 -3.78 -2.19 -41.61
CA ASN A 3 -4.31 -2.08 -40.26
C ASN A 3 -3.14 -2.18 -39.27
N SER A 4 -2.55 -1.03 -38.90
CA SER A 4 -1.71 -0.94 -37.71
C SER A 4 -2.60 -1.26 -36.50
N ILE A 5 -2.53 -2.50 -36.01
CA ILE A 5 -3.07 -2.92 -34.72
C ILE A 5 -2.23 -2.21 -33.66
N GLY A 6 -2.47 -0.91 -33.49
CA GLY A 6 -1.78 -0.08 -32.52
C GLY A 6 -2.16 -0.54 -31.12
N LYS A 7 -1.20 -1.12 -30.39
CA LYS A 7 -1.29 -1.18 -28.93
C LYS A 7 -1.42 0.26 -28.44
N SER A 8 -2.61 0.67 -28.06
CA SER A 8 -2.78 1.93 -27.32
C SER A 8 -2.04 1.82 -26.02
N LYS A 9 -1.28 2.86 -25.70
CA LYS A 9 -0.83 3.11 -24.35
C LYS A 9 -2.05 3.57 -23.57
N THR A 10 -2.74 2.67 -22.86
CA THR A 10 -3.61 3.11 -21.74
C THR A 10 -2.66 3.75 -20.72
N PRO A 11 -2.53 5.09 -20.69
CA PRO A 11 -1.35 5.71 -20.14
C PRO A 11 -1.56 5.90 -18.65
N LEU A 12 -1.04 4.96 -17.87
CA LEU A 12 -0.38 5.40 -16.66
C LEU A 12 0.82 6.21 -17.12
N GLN A 13 0.72 7.52 -16.94
CA GLN A 13 1.73 8.48 -17.36
C GLN A 13 3.08 8.20 -16.69
N TYR A 14 3.08 7.59 -15.50
CA TYR A 14 4.29 7.27 -14.75
C TYR A 14 4.22 5.89 -14.10
N LYS A 15 4.97 4.93 -14.65
CA LYS A 15 5.02 3.53 -14.15
C LYS A 15 5.75 3.41 -12.82
N VAL A 16 6.73 4.28 -12.58
CA VAL A 16 7.63 4.24 -11.43
C VAL A 16 7.20 5.20 -10.32
N PHE A 17 6.54 6.32 -10.65
CA PHE A 17 6.05 7.28 -9.65
C PHE A 17 5.16 6.61 -8.60
N HIS A 18 4.25 5.74 -9.04
CA HIS A 18 3.32 5.02 -8.18
C HIS A 18 4.06 4.11 -7.19
N THR A 19 5.12 3.44 -7.66
CA THR A 19 5.99 2.60 -6.86
C THR A 19 6.77 3.42 -5.83
N LEU A 20 7.33 4.57 -6.22
CA LEU A 20 8.01 5.48 -5.30
C LEU A 20 7.04 6.04 -4.25
N LEU A 21 5.84 6.42 -4.67
CA LEU A 21 4.79 6.86 -3.76
C LEU A 21 4.43 5.76 -2.76
N GLY A 22 4.24 4.52 -3.25
CA GLY A 22 4.00 3.35 -2.42
C GLY A 22 5.12 3.11 -1.41
N PHE A 23 6.38 3.29 -1.79
CA PHE A 23 7.52 3.19 -0.86
C PHE A 23 7.50 4.30 0.19
N ALA A 24 7.28 5.55 -0.20
CA ALA A 24 7.20 6.66 0.75
C ALA A 24 6.09 6.45 1.78
N VAL A 25 4.92 5.97 1.33
CA VAL A 25 3.81 5.59 2.21
C VAL A 25 4.24 4.43 3.11
N PHE A 26 4.68 3.30 2.54
CA PHE A 26 5.09 2.11 3.29
C PHE A 26 6.10 2.42 4.40
N PHE A 27 7.23 3.06 4.06
CA PHE A 27 8.28 3.37 5.03
C PHE A 27 7.80 4.38 6.09
N SER A 28 6.87 5.27 5.76
CA SER A 28 6.24 6.15 6.76
C SER A 28 5.23 5.44 7.67
N LEU A 29 4.67 4.29 7.28
CA LEU A 29 3.74 3.55 8.15
C LEU A 29 4.49 2.71 9.17
N ILE A 30 5.59 2.06 8.77
CA ILE A 30 6.36 1.16 9.64
C ILE A 30 7.11 1.91 10.76
N THR A 31 7.31 3.23 10.63
CA THR A 31 7.91 4.05 11.70
C THR A 31 7.06 4.07 12.97
N VAL A 32 5.72 4.00 12.84
CA VAL A 32 4.81 4.08 13.99
C VAL A 32 4.99 2.92 14.98
N PRO A 33 4.95 1.63 14.57
CA PRO A 33 5.27 0.54 15.48
C PRO A 33 6.76 0.52 15.86
N ALA A 34 7.67 0.95 14.98
CA ALA A 34 9.11 0.96 15.25
C ALA A 34 9.50 1.96 16.37
N GLU A 35 8.77 3.06 16.54
CA GLU A 35 8.99 4.06 17.60
C GLU A 35 9.02 3.45 19.01
N ALA A 36 8.24 2.39 19.25
CA ALA A 36 8.17 1.76 20.56
C ALA A 36 9.48 1.05 20.95
N GLN A 37 10.34 0.75 19.98
CA GLN A 37 11.53 -0.08 20.15
C GLN A 37 12.81 0.73 20.06
N VAL A 38 13.68 0.56 21.05
CA VAL A 38 15.05 1.11 21.06
C VAL A 38 16.01 0.02 20.62
N ILE A 39 16.93 0.36 19.73
CA ILE A 39 17.93 -0.54 19.16
C ILE A 39 19.34 0.00 19.37
N GLN A 40 20.32 -0.90 19.36
CA GLN A 40 21.74 -0.57 19.49
C GLN A 40 22.49 -0.87 18.19
N ILE A 41 23.10 0.16 17.60
CA ILE A 41 23.91 0.04 16.39
C ILE A 41 25.32 0.52 16.70
N HIS A 42 26.28 -0.41 16.72
CA HIS A 42 27.71 -0.10 16.96
C HIS A 42 27.95 0.80 18.19
N GLY A 43 27.21 0.57 19.28
CA GLY A 43 27.32 1.34 20.52
C GLY A 43 26.45 2.59 20.59
N ILE A 44 25.76 2.98 19.51
CA ILE A 44 24.80 4.09 19.49
C ILE A 44 23.40 3.54 19.78
N LEU A 45 22.77 4.07 20.83
CA LEU A 45 21.36 3.82 21.15
C LEU A 45 20.50 4.73 20.29
N THR A 46 19.53 4.17 19.57
CA THR A 46 18.62 4.92 18.71
C THR A 46 17.21 4.34 18.77
N SER A 47 16.20 5.20 18.65
CA SER A 47 14.84 4.73 18.33
C SER A 47 14.84 4.07 16.96
N SER A 48 14.13 2.95 16.82
CA SER A 48 14.14 2.17 15.57
C SER A 48 13.47 2.89 14.40
N GLU A 49 12.56 3.83 14.65
CA GLU A 49 11.90 4.65 13.62
C GLU A 49 12.89 5.50 12.79
N LEU A 50 14.02 5.91 13.39
CA LEU A 50 15.05 6.72 12.75
C LEU A 50 15.82 5.95 11.67
N LEU A 51 15.63 4.64 11.54
CA LEU A 51 16.13 3.86 10.41
C LEU A 51 15.41 4.20 9.10
N TRP A 52 14.11 4.49 9.17
CA TRP A 52 13.23 4.52 8.01
C TRP A 52 12.91 5.92 7.49
N TRP A 53 12.91 6.93 8.37
CA TRP A 53 12.77 8.34 7.95
C TRP A 53 13.79 8.79 6.88
N PRO A 54 15.09 8.42 6.95
CA PRO A 54 16.06 8.66 5.87
C PRO A 54 15.60 8.10 4.52
N VAL A 55 14.99 6.91 4.52
CA VAL A 55 14.49 6.26 3.31
C VAL A 55 13.31 7.05 2.74
N VAL A 56 12.39 7.52 3.60
CA VAL A 56 11.27 8.38 3.20
C VAL A 56 11.78 9.67 2.54
N PHE A 57 12.70 10.39 3.19
CA PHE A 57 13.26 11.63 2.63
C PHE A 57 14.05 11.38 1.34
N PHE A 58 14.72 10.24 1.21
CA PHE A 58 15.43 9.86 -0.01
C PHE A 58 14.46 9.61 -1.18
N VAL A 59 13.36 8.90 -0.93
CA VAL A 59 12.31 8.66 -1.94
C VAL A 59 11.64 9.97 -2.34
N LEU A 60 11.31 10.85 -1.37
CA LEU A 60 10.78 12.19 -1.66
C LEU A 60 11.75 13.01 -2.51
N ARG A 61 13.06 12.94 -2.22
CA ARG A 61 14.10 13.56 -3.04
C ARG A 61 14.13 13.02 -4.47
N LEU A 62 14.03 11.71 -4.66
CA LEU A 62 13.93 11.10 -6.00
C LEU A 62 12.68 11.60 -6.74
N ILE A 63 11.53 11.65 -6.07
CA ILE A 63 10.29 12.15 -6.66
C ILE A 63 10.46 13.61 -7.11
N HIS A 64 11.02 14.46 -6.25
CA HIS A 64 11.29 15.86 -6.57
C HIS A 64 12.28 16.00 -7.74
N GLY A 65 13.38 15.24 -7.72
CA GLY A 65 14.43 15.32 -8.73
C GLY A 65 13.97 14.92 -10.13
N VAL A 66 13.13 13.89 -10.22
CA VAL A 66 12.68 13.34 -11.52
C VAL A 66 11.38 14.00 -12.00
N TYR A 67 10.39 14.17 -11.13
CA TYR A 67 9.04 14.60 -11.51
C TYR A 67 8.74 16.07 -11.15
N GLY A 68 9.53 16.68 -10.26
CA GLY A 68 9.40 18.08 -9.86
C GLY A 68 8.51 18.31 -8.62
N PHE A 69 8.36 19.58 -8.26
CA PHE A 69 7.75 20.01 -6.99
C PHE A 69 6.28 19.60 -6.84
N ALA A 70 5.48 19.65 -7.91
CA ALA A 70 4.07 19.32 -7.83
C ALA A 70 3.83 17.82 -7.48
N TYR A 71 4.68 16.93 -7.98
CA TYR A 71 4.65 15.50 -7.66
C TYR A 71 5.17 15.22 -6.26
N LEU A 72 6.21 15.93 -5.82
CA LEU A 72 6.66 15.89 -4.43
C LEU A 72 5.53 16.30 -3.48
N ARG A 73 4.89 17.44 -3.76
CA ARG A 73 3.76 17.95 -2.96
C ARG A 73 2.63 16.94 -2.86
N HIS A 74 2.25 16.32 -4.00
CA HIS A 74 1.27 15.25 -4.02
C HIS A 74 1.69 14.05 -3.18
N ALA A 75 2.96 13.63 -3.29
CA ALA A 75 3.49 12.50 -2.53
C ALA A 75 3.46 12.77 -1.02
N VAL A 76 3.88 13.96 -0.57
CA VAL A 76 3.80 14.35 0.84
C VAL A 76 2.35 14.31 1.31
N TYR A 77 1.39 14.90 0.60
CA TYR A 77 -0.01 14.85 1.02
C TYR A 77 -0.60 13.44 1.07
N ALA A 78 -0.23 12.57 0.13
CA ALA A 78 -0.63 11.17 0.16
C ALA A 78 -0.03 10.43 1.36
N VAL A 79 1.26 10.64 1.68
CA VAL A 79 1.88 10.09 2.89
C VAL A 79 1.13 10.55 4.14
N LEU A 80 0.82 11.84 4.26
CA LEU A 80 0.06 12.39 5.40
C LEU A 80 -1.34 11.76 5.51
N LEU A 81 -2.06 11.66 4.39
CA LEU A 81 -3.40 11.05 4.36
C LEU A 81 -3.37 9.59 4.79
N PHE A 82 -2.46 8.80 4.22
CA PHE A 82 -2.39 7.36 4.50
C PHE A 82 -1.83 7.05 5.88
N HIS A 83 -0.91 7.88 6.39
CA HIS A 83 -0.46 7.82 7.77
C HIS A 83 -1.63 8.10 8.73
N ALA A 84 -2.45 9.13 8.46
CA ALA A 84 -3.64 9.41 9.27
C ALA A 84 -4.65 8.25 9.25
N ILE A 85 -4.92 7.67 8.07
CA ILE A 85 -5.79 6.49 7.94
C ILE A 85 -5.24 5.31 8.75
N TYR A 86 -3.93 5.06 8.69
CA TYR A 86 -3.28 3.99 9.45
C TYR A 86 -3.41 4.20 10.96
N VAL A 87 -3.14 5.40 11.47
CA VAL A 87 -3.31 5.72 12.91
C VAL A 87 -4.77 5.60 13.34
N LEU A 88 -5.73 5.96 12.48
CA LEU A 88 -7.16 5.75 12.76
C LEU A 88 -7.50 4.26 12.88
N PHE A 89 -6.93 3.38 12.06
CA PHE A 89 -7.09 1.94 12.22
C PHE A 89 -6.51 1.42 13.53
N LEU A 90 -5.32 1.89 13.92
CA LEU A 90 -4.73 1.52 15.22
C LEU A 90 -5.61 1.99 16.39
N LYS A 91 -6.14 3.21 16.33
CA LYS A 91 -7.09 3.72 17.33
C LYS A 91 -8.38 2.91 17.39
N PHE A 92 -8.93 2.55 16.23
CA PHE A 92 -10.09 1.68 16.13
C PHE A 92 -9.80 0.32 16.78
N ALA A 93 -8.62 -0.25 16.52
CA ALA A 93 -8.16 -1.48 17.14
C ALA A 93 -8.13 -1.37 18.68
N ILE A 94 -7.56 -0.27 19.20
CA ILE A 94 -7.43 -0.04 20.64
C ILE A 94 -8.80 0.14 21.30
N TRP A 95 -9.71 0.87 20.65
CA TRP A 95 -11.06 1.16 21.13
C TRP A 95 -11.95 -0.09 21.28
N LEU A 96 -11.77 -1.10 20.41
CA LEU A 96 -12.56 -2.32 20.48
C LEU A 96 -12.35 -3.07 21.81
N PRO A 97 -13.41 -3.63 22.42
CA PRO A 97 -13.30 -4.36 23.68
C PRO A 97 -12.49 -5.66 23.48
N ALA A 98 -11.43 -5.81 24.27
CA ALA A 98 -10.62 -7.02 24.27
C ALA A 98 -11.42 -8.25 24.74
N SER A 99 -11.08 -9.42 24.22
CA SER A 99 -11.62 -10.68 24.73
C SER A 99 -11.13 -10.98 26.15
N SER A 100 -11.93 -11.70 26.94
CA SER A 100 -11.65 -12.02 28.35
C SER A 100 -10.35 -12.81 28.57
N PHE A 101 -9.92 -13.60 27.59
CA PHE A 101 -8.66 -14.35 27.67
C PHE A 101 -7.43 -13.50 27.29
N TRP A 102 -7.61 -12.38 26.59
CA TRP A 102 -6.52 -11.57 26.07
C TRP A 102 -6.19 -10.42 27.04
N LYS A 103 -5.06 -10.53 27.74
CA LYS A 103 -4.66 -9.61 28.83
C LYS A 103 -3.64 -8.53 28.42
N MET A 104 -3.34 -8.41 27.12
CA MET A 104 -2.26 -7.54 26.61
C MET A 104 -2.74 -6.13 26.20
N GLN A 105 -3.89 -5.66 26.67
CA GLN A 105 -4.48 -4.37 26.24
C GLN A 105 -3.59 -3.17 26.58
N GLU A 106 -3.03 -3.14 27.79
CA GLU A 106 -2.17 -2.06 28.24
C GLU A 106 -0.85 -1.98 27.44
N PRO A 107 -0.04 -3.06 27.32
CA PRO A 107 1.17 -3.01 26.51
C PRO A 107 0.87 -2.77 25.02
N TYR A 108 -0.24 -3.29 24.48
CA TYR A 108 -0.67 -3.01 23.11
C TYR A 108 -0.96 -1.52 22.90
N THR A 109 -1.62 -0.87 23.87
CA THR A 109 -1.93 0.56 23.83
C THR A 109 -0.68 1.41 24.03
N GLN A 110 0.29 0.97 24.84
CA GLN A 110 1.56 1.67 24.99
C GLN A 110 2.37 1.66 23.68
N VAL A 111 2.43 0.52 22.99
CA VAL A 111 3.19 0.36 21.75
C VAL A 111 2.54 1.09 20.59
N LEU A 112 1.23 0.91 20.39
CA LEU A 112 0.51 1.37 19.18
C LEU A 112 -0.42 2.56 19.41
N GLY A 113 -0.68 2.93 20.66
CA GLY A 113 -1.51 4.09 21.00
C GLY A 113 -0.79 5.37 20.65
N ARG A 114 -1.33 6.09 19.67
CA ARG A 114 -0.88 7.43 19.30
C ARG A 114 -2.03 8.40 19.37
N ASP A 115 -1.81 9.53 20.03
CA ASP A 115 -2.83 10.56 20.17
C ASP A 115 -3.03 11.37 18.90
N PHE A 116 -4.16 12.08 18.82
CA PHE A 116 -4.40 12.99 17.69
C PHE A 116 -3.35 14.11 17.64
N VAL A 117 -2.82 14.52 18.79
CA VAL A 117 -1.74 15.50 18.89
C VAL A 117 -0.46 14.98 18.23
N TYR A 118 -0.11 13.70 18.42
CA TYR A 118 1.02 13.07 17.75
C TYR A 118 0.83 13.12 16.23
N LEU A 119 -0.35 12.70 15.74
CA LEU A 119 -0.65 12.69 14.31
C LEU A 119 -0.52 14.10 13.70
N ILE A 120 -1.05 15.12 14.37
CA ILE A 120 -0.96 16.52 13.92
C ILE A 120 0.50 16.99 13.87
N LYS A 121 1.28 16.72 14.93
CA LYS A 121 2.69 17.12 15.01
C LYS A 121 3.54 16.42 13.95
N SER A 122 3.47 15.09 13.87
CA SER A 122 4.21 14.30 12.87
C SER A 122 3.87 14.73 11.45
N SER A 123 2.58 14.95 11.18
CA SER A 123 2.13 15.46 9.88
C SER A 123 2.67 16.85 9.57
N LEU A 124 2.63 17.75 10.54
CA LEU A 124 3.15 19.11 10.41
C LEU A 124 4.66 19.10 10.17
N PHE A 125 5.42 18.32 10.93
CA PHE A 125 6.88 18.23 10.82
C PHE A 125 7.30 17.70 9.45
N LEU A 126 6.66 16.63 8.96
CA LEU A 126 6.94 16.10 7.63
C LEU A 126 6.60 17.14 6.55
N TRP A 127 5.44 17.79 6.65
CA TRP A 127 5.01 18.80 5.68
C TRP A 127 5.96 20.01 5.64
N VAL A 128 6.31 20.54 6.81
CA VAL A 128 7.23 21.68 6.97
C VAL A 128 8.60 21.33 6.41
N CYS A 129 9.20 20.24 6.86
CA CYS A 129 10.56 19.87 6.50
C CYS A 129 10.68 19.43 5.03
N ALA A 130 9.67 18.74 4.48
CA ALA A 130 9.72 18.26 3.10
C ALA A 130 9.39 19.34 2.06
N LEU A 131 8.48 20.28 2.34
CA LEU A 131 7.98 21.22 1.32
C LEU A 131 8.50 22.66 1.45
N LEU A 132 8.61 23.22 2.66
CA LEU A 132 8.97 24.63 2.83
C LEU A 132 10.39 24.95 2.33
N PRO A 133 11.44 24.17 2.69
CA PRO A 133 12.80 24.45 2.24
C PRO A 133 12.93 24.50 0.71
N ILE A 134 12.21 23.62 0.01
CA ILE A 134 12.24 23.54 -1.45
C ILE A 134 11.46 24.68 -2.10
N ARG A 135 10.36 25.14 -1.49
CA ARG A 135 9.61 26.29 -1.99
C ARG A 135 10.47 27.55 -2.02
N PHE A 136 11.18 27.81 -0.92
CA PHE A 136 12.00 29.01 -0.72
C PHE A 136 13.40 28.91 -1.34
N ALA A 137 13.80 27.73 -1.81
CA ALA A 137 15.05 27.54 -2.54
C ALA A 137 15.07 28.36 -3.85
N SER A 138 16.12 29.17 -4.03
CA SER A 138 16.36 29.86 -5.30
C SER A 138 16.51 28.86 -6.45
N SER A 139 15.86 29.14 -7.59
CA SER A 139 15.75 28.25 -8.76
C SER A 139 17.08 27.94 -9.46
N ALA A 140 18.19 28.56 -9.05
CA ALA A 140 19.35 28.71 -9.91
C ALA A 140 20.28 27.50 -10.02
N ASN A 141 20.18 26.47 -9.15
CA ASN A 141 21.18 25.38 -9.21
C ASN A 141 20.72 24.01 -8.68
N HIS A 142 20.79 22.95 -9.50
CA HIS A 142 20.37 21.59 -9.13
C HIS A 142 21.17 20.99 -7.97
N LYS A 143 22.44 21.36 -7.80
CA LYS A 143 23.27 20.90 -6.68
C LYS A 143 22.74 21.35 -5.31
N TYR A 144 22.09 22.52 -5.25
CA TYR A 144 21.56 23.08 -3.99
C TYR A 144 20.40 22.26 -3.43
N TYR A 145 19.55 21.66 -4.26
CA TYR A 145 18.44 20.83 -3.78
C TYR A 145 18.91 19.58 -3.04
N GLY A 146 20.09 19.04 -3.37
CA GLY A 146 20.68 17.94 -2.61
C GLY A 146 20.93 18.31 -1.16
N TYR A 147 21.55 19.48 -0.92
CA TYR A 147 21.80 20.00 0.43
C TYR A 147 20.51 20.35 1.16
N ILE A 148 19.49 20.84 0.45
CA ILE A 148 18.19 21.15 1.05
C ILE A 148 17.57 19.91 1.69
N PHE A 149 17.56 18.76 1.00
CA PHE A 149 17.01 17.53 1.59
C PHE A 149 17.83 17.02 2.79
N TRP A 150 19.14 17.23 2.81
CA TRP A 150 19.96 16.96 4.00
C TRP A 150 19.53 17.82 5.19
N VAL A 151 19.39 19.13 4.98
CA VAL A 151 18.94 20.06 6.03
C VAL A 151 17.51 19.73 6.48
N SER A 152 16.63 19.40 5.54
CA SER A 152 15.26 18.96 5.82
C SER A 152 15.20 17.71 6.69
N LEU A 153 16.03 16.70 6.40
CA LEU A 153 16.09 15.48 7.22
C LEU A 153 16.63 15.79 8.62
N VAL A 154 17.71 16.56 8.73
CA VAL A 154 18.27 16.97 10.03
C VAL A 154 17.23 17.70 10.87
N ALA A 155 16.55 18.71 10.27
CA ALA A 155 15.50 19.46 10.94
C ALA A 155 14.33 18.57 11.36
N PHE A 156 13.93 17.63 10.51
CA PHE A 156 12.91 16.65 10.84
C PHE A 156 13.31 15.77 12.02
N CYS A 157 14.51 15.19 12.01
CA CYS A 157 15.00 14.33 13.10
C CYS A 157 15.08 15.09 14.44
N PHE A 158 15.52 16.35 14.45
CA PHE A 158 15.52 17.14 15.68
C PHE A 158 14.11 17.43 16.21
N LEU A 159 13.15 17.74 15.34
CA LEU A 159 11.75 17.94 15.72
C LEU A 159 11.13 16.63 16.25
N ASP A 160 11.44 15.52 15.61
CA ASP A 160 10.99 14.18 15.97
C ASP A 160 11.54 13.76 17.35
N MET A 161 12.87 13.84 17.53
CA MET A 161 13.54 13.56 18.80
C MET A 161 13.05 14.46 19.95
N GLY A 162 12.76 15.73 19.67
CA GLY A 162 12.35 16.70 20.71
C GLY A 162 10.88 16.62 21.12
N TRP A 163 9.97 16.31 20.18
CA TRP A 163 8.52 16.45 20.39
C TRP A 163 7.66 15.22 20.12
N LEU A 164 8.20 14.19 19.46
CA LEU A 164 7.48 12.96 19.12
C LEU A 164 8.03 11.75 19.88
N ASN A 165 9.35 11.57 19.91
CA ASN A 165 10.00 10.39 20.47
C ASN A 165 9.58 10.13 21.93
N MET A 166 9.00 8.96 22.16
CA MET A 166 8.55 8.48 23.47
C MET A 166 9.71 8.30 24.46
N HIS A 167 10.93 8.05 23.96
CA HIS A 167 12.08 7.63 24.77
C HIS A 167 13.04 8.80 25.04
N LYS A 168 12.68 9.66 26.00
CA LYS A 168 13.48 10.84 26.42
C LYS A 168 14.89 10.53 26.95
N ASN A 169 15.22 9.26 27.20
CA ASN A 169 16.50 8.82 27.74
C ASN A 169 17.51 8.40 26.66
N THR A 170 17.15 8.48 25.38
CA THR A 170 18.08 8.18 24.28
C THR A 170 19.05 9.35 24.04
N PRO A 171 20.36 9.08 23.87
CA PRO A 171 21.35 10.14 23.70
C PRO A 171 21.17 10.85 22.34
N ASP A 172 21.52 12.14 22.28
CA ASP A 172 21.45 12.95 21.05
C ASP A 172 22.33 12.40 19.91
N THR A 173 23.28 11.52 20.24
CA THR A 173 24.12 10.80 19.26
C THR A 173 23.31 9.91 18.31
N GLN A 174 22.04 9.62 18.62
CA GLN A 174 21.15 8.87 17.74
C GLN A 174 20.98 9.51 16.36
N ILE A 175 21.15 10.84 16.21
CA ILE A 175 21.03 11.54 14.92
C ILE A 175 22.08 11.08 13.89
N VAL A 176 23.19 10.48 14.33
CA VAL A 176 24.23 9.97 13.43
C VAL A 176 23.68 8.85 12.54
N VAL A 177 22.82 7.98 13.08
CA VAL A 177 22.25 6.83 12.37
C VAL A 177 21.44 7.26 11.14
N PRO A 178 20.41 8.13 11.23
CA PRO A 178 19.65 8.54 10.07
C PRO A 178 20.50 9.26 9.02
N LEU A 179 21.51 10.03 9.44
CA LEU A 179 22.40 10.74 8.52
C LEU A 179 23.33 9.79 7.75
N LEU A 180 23.85 8.75 8.41
CA LEU A 180 24.66 7.73 7.74
C LEU A 180 23.83 6.96 6.70
N ILE A 181 22.61 6.55 7.06
CA ILE A 181 21.70 5.86 6.13
C ILE A 181 21.37 6.76 4.94
N PHE A 182 21.01 8.02 5.18
CA PHE A 182 20.71 8.96 4.11
C PHE A 182 21.93 9.22 3.21
N GLY A 183 23.12 9.30 3.80
CA GLY A 183 24.38 9.40 3.07
C GLY A 183 24.63 8.24 2.13
N LEU A 184 24.46 7.01 2.64
CA LEU A 184 24.63 5.78 1.87
C LEU A 184 23.62 5.70 0.70
N LEU A 185 22.35 6.02 0.95
CA LEU A 185 21.34 6.05 -0.11
C LEU A 185 21.64 7.09 -1.18
N ASN A 186 22.14 8.27 -0.77
CA ASN A 186 22.46 9.36 -1.69
C ASN A 186 23.61 9.05 -2.66
N ILE A 187 24.47 8.07 -2.37
CA ILE A 187 25.47 7.57 -3.33
C ILE A 187 24.79 7.08 -4.61
N PHE A 188 23.63 6.43 -4.47
CA PHE A 188 22.87 5.87 -5.60
C PHE A 188 21.90 6.85 -6.26
N TYR A 189 21.74 8.07 -5.71
CA TYR A 189 20.75 9.04 -6.17
C TYR A 189 20.85 9.37 -7.66
N ASN A 190 22.06 9.69 -8.15
CA ASN A 190 22.26 10.09 -9.54
C ASN A 190 21.91 8.95 -10.51
N TRP A 191 22.37 7.74 -10.20
CA TRP A 191 22.11 6.55 -11.00
C TRP A 191 20.60 6.24 -11.04
N LEU A 192 19.94 6.19 -9.88
CA LEU A 192 18.50 5.95 -9.80
C LEU A 192 17.70 7.03 -10.55
N SER A 193 18.04 8.30 -10.38
CA SER A 193 17.33 9.41 -11.05
C SER A 193 17.39 9.30 -12.58
N VAL A 194 18.56 8.96 -13.13
CA VAL A 194 18.73 8.75 -14.58
C VAL A 194 17.97 7.52 -15.08
N VAL A 195 18.01 6.42 -14.32
CA VAL A 195 17.26 5.20 -14.66
C VAL A 195 15.76 5.47 -14.68
N ILE A 196 15.23 6.15 -13.66
CA ILE A 196 13.80 6.48 -13.56
C ILE A 196 13.40 7.44 -14.68
N ALA A 197 14.18 8.49 -14.93
CA ALA A 197 13.90 9.43 -16.03
C ALA A 197 13.88 8.74 -17.40
N ARG A 198 14.77 7.76 -17.62
CA ARG A 198 14.80 6.95 -18.85
C ARG A 198 13.57 6.05 -18.99
N ILE A 199 13.16 5.36 -17.92
CA ILE A 199 11.98 4.48 -17.92
C ILE A 199 10.70 5.29 -18.18
N GLU A 200 10.62 6.49 -17.60
CA GLU A 200 9.45 7.36 -17.69
C GLU A 200 9.46 8.27 -18.93
N HIS A 201 10.53 8.23 -19.73
CA HIS A 201 10.75 9.10 -20.89
C HIS A 201 10.56 10.60 -20.54
N ILE A 202 11.15 11.04 -19.43
CA ILE A 202 11.15 12.44 -18.97
C ILE A 202 12.47 13.09 -19.40
N GLU A 203 12.41 14.03 -20.34
CA GLU A 203 13.59 14.73 -20.88
C GLU A 203 14.08 15.88 -19.98
N SER A 204 13.18 16.49 -19.19
CA SER A 204 13.54 17.48 -18.17
C SER A 204 12.47 17.54 -17.08
N PRO A 205 12.84 17.79 -15.80
CA PRO A 205 11.87 17.91 -14.73
C PRO A 205 10.96 19.10 -15.01
N ILE A 206 9.65 18.83 -15.09
CA ILE A 206 8.63 19.83 -15.39
C ILE A 206 8.57 20.80 -14.20
N GLN A 207 9.23 21.95 -14.31
CA GLN A 207 9.06 23.05 -13.35
C GLN A 207 7.66 23.63 -13.51
N SER A 208 6.70 23.06 -12.78
CA SER A 208 5.37 23.61 -12.62
C SER A 208 5.17 24.14 -11.21
N ASP A 209 4.49 25.29 -11.13
CA ASP A 209 3.73 25.85 -10.01
C ASP A 209 4.15 25.42 -8.57
N ARG A 210 4.85 26.34 -7.88
CA ARG A 210 5.33 26.20 -6.50
C ARG A 210 4.28 26.47 -5.41
N HIS A 211 2.99 26.55 -5.75
CA HIS A 211 1.93 26.72 -4.74
C HIS A 211 1.90 25.53 -3.75
N LEU A 212 1.76 25.81 -2.45
CA LEU A 212 1.77 24.77 -1.42
C LEU A 212 0.45 24.00 -1.30
N LEU A 213 -0.68 24.64 -1.57
CA LEU A 213 -2.02 24.12 -1.22
C LEU A 213 -2.78 23.53 -2.41
N LYS A 214 -2.08 23.12 -3.48
CA LYS A 214 -2.70 22.53 -4.67
C LYS A 214 -2.62 21.00 -4.62
N PHE A 215 -3.77 20.36 -4.41
CA PHE A 215 -3.88 18.91 -4.20
C PHE A 215 -3.94 18.08 -5.50
N GLN A 216 -4.08 18.72 -6.66
CA GLN A 216 -4.18 18.02 -7.93
C GLN A 216 -2.79 17.83 -8.57
N LEU A 217 -2.53 16.60 -9.02
CA LEU A 217 -1.41 16.27 -9.91
C LEU A 217 -1.49 17.14 -11.17
N PRO A 218 -0.36 17.66 -11.68
CA PRO A 218 -0.34 18.38 -12.95
C PRO A 218 -0.88 17.47 -14.06
N GLN A 219 -1.93 17.91 -14.74
CA GLN A 219 -2.39 17.24 -15.96
C GLN A 219 -1.40 17.60 -17.07
N VAL A 220 -0.39 16.78 -17.28
CA VAL A 220 0.43 16.87 -18.48
C VAL A 220 -0.39 16.21 -19.59
N LEU A 221 -1.18 17.02 -20.30
CA LEU A 221 -1.89 16.63 -21.51
C LEU A 221 -0.86 16.20 -22.57
N LYS A 222 -0.48 14.92 -22.60
CA LYS A 222 -0.06 14.31 -23.86
C LYS A 222 -1.34 13.97 -24.62
N ASN A 223 -1.39 14.31 -25.91
CA ASN A 223 -2.55 14.17 -26.80
C ASN A 223 -3.19 12.76 -26.87
N ASP A 224 -2.60 11.72 -26.24
CA ASP A 224 -2.95 10.32 -26.49
C ASP A 224 -3.48 9.53 -25.28
N GLY A 225 -3.99 10.17 -24.23
CA GLY A 225 -4.88 9.44 -23.31
C GLY A 225 -5.11 10.05 -21.93
N ASN A 226 -6.27 9.71 -21.34
CA ASN A 226 -6.65 10.10 -19.99
C ASN A 226 -5.72 9.46 -18.96
N THR A 227 -5.23 10.25 -18.00
CA THR A 227 -4.49 9.78 -16.84
C THR A 227 -5.44 9.21 -15.78
N PHE A 228 -5.09 8.05 -15.19
CA PHE A 228 -5.83 7.52 -14.05
C PHE A 228 -5.60 8.40 -12.83
N LYS A 229 -6.68 8.95 -12.26
CA LYS A 229 -6.64 9.90 -11.16
C LYS A 229 -6.63 9.24 -9.80
N TYR A 230 -7.26 8.07 -9.67
CA TYR A 230 -7.48 7.36 -8.41
C TYR A 230 -6.69 6.05 -8.29
N HIS A 231 -6.10 5.57 -9.39
CA HIS A 231 -5.31 4.34 -9.41
C HIS A 231 -4.19 4.31 -8.34
N HIS A 232 -3.40 5.39 -8.21
CA HIS A 232 -2.36 5.46 -7.16
C HIS A 232 -2.94 5.46 -5.74
N MET A 233 -4.13 6.04 -5.55
CA MET A 233 -4.78 6.06 -4.25
C MET A 233 -5.18 4.65 -3.85
N LEU A 234 -5.79 3.86 -4.75
CA LEU A 234 -6.11 2.45 -4.48
C LEU A 234 -4.86 1.61 -4.23
N PHE A 235 -3.81 1.85 -5.03
CA PHE A 235 -2.52 1.19 -4.84
C PHE A 235 -1.92 1.47 -3.45
N CYS A 236 -2.01 2.71 -2.96
CA CYS A 236 -1.52 3.06 -1.63
C CYS A 236 -2.46 2.55 -0.52
N SER A 237 -3.78 2.58 -0.73
CA SER A 237 -4.76 2.03 0.21
C SER A 237 -4.52 0.54 0.46
N SER A 238 -4.20 -0.26 -0.56
CA SER A 238 -3.94 -1.69 -0.38
C SER A 238 -2.72 -1.95 0.50
N ILE A 239 -1.65 -1.15 0.36
CA ILE A 239 -0.48 -1.20 1.24
C ILE A 239 -0.89 -0.88 2.68
N VAL A 240 -1.65 0.20 2.88
CA VAL A 240 -2.08 0.64 4.21
C VAL A 240 -2.95 -0.40 4.89
N PHE A 241 -3.95 -0.94 4.19
CA PHE A 241 -4.82 -1.98 4.73
C PHE A 241 -4.03 -3.24 5.07
N PHE A 242 -3.08 -3.63 4.21
CA PHE A 242 -2.25 -4.79 4.47
C PHE A 242 -1.35 -4.60 5.70
N ILE A 243 -0.63 -3.47 5.80
CA ILE A 243 0.26 -3.19 6.94
C ILE A 243 -0.55 -2.99 8.24
N ALA A 244 -1.67 -2.25 8.19
CA ALA A 244 -2.59 -2.10 9.33
C ALA A 244 -3.11 -3.45 9.82
N SER A 245 -3.53 -4.33 8.90
CA SER A 245 -3.98 -5.68 9.23
C SER A 245 -2.90 -6.46 10.00
N LYS A 246 -1.64 -6.40 9.55
CA LYS A 246 -0.52 -7.07 10.22
C LYS A 246 -0.22 -6.49 11.59
N THR A 247 -0.16 -5.17 11.72
CA THR A 247 0.08 -4.51 13.03
C THR A 247 -1.05 -4.79 14.02
N MET A 248 -2.29 -4.89 13.55
CA MET A 248 -3.47 -5.14 14.38
C MET A 248 -3.71 -6.63 14.70
N ALA A 249 -2.96 -7.54 14.08
CA ALA A 249 -3.17 -8.99 14.18
C ALA A 249 -2.95 -9.57 15.59
N ALA A 250 -2.27 -8.85 16.48
CA ALA A 250 -2.01 -9.33 17.84
C ALA A 250 -3.24 -9.27 18.78
N LYS A 251 -4.28 -8.51 18.41
CA LYS A 251 -5.45 -8.27 19.28
C LYS A 251 -6.65 -9.14 18.90
N PHE A 252 -7.31 -9.70 19.92
CA PHE A 252 -8.52 -10.49 19.79
C PHE A 252 -9.70 -9.82 20.50
N ILE A 253 -10.86 -9.85 19.86
CA ILE A 253 -12.12 -9.29 20.37
C ILE A 253 -13.16 -10.40 20.45
N SER A 254 -14.12 -10.28 21.37
CA SER A 254 -15.26 -11.18 21.47
C SER A 254 -16.55 -10.48 21.07
N ILE A 255 -17.25 -11.02 20.08
CA ILE A 255 -18.57 -10.56 19.63
C ILE A 255 -19.54 -11.71 19.89
N GLY A 256 -20.26 -11.64 21.01
CA GLY A 256 -21.10 -12.75 21.48
C GLY A 256 -20.26 -14.01 21.75
N PHE A 257 -20.56 -15.10 21.05
CA PHE A 257 -19.82 -16.37 21.15
C PHE A 257 -18.60 -16.45 20.21
N LEU A 258 -18.40 -15.45 19.34
CA LEU A 258 -17.34 -15.45 18.34
C LEU A 258 -16.11 -14.71 18.89
N THR A 259 -14.93 -15.33 18.76
CA THR A 259 -13.65 -14.66 19.00
C THR A 259 -13.00 -14.36 17.67
N ILE A 260 -12.72 -13.09 17.40
CA ILE A 260 -12.23 -12.64 16.10
C ILE A 260 -10.92 -11.88 16.30
N ASN A 261 -10.00 -12.07 15.36
CA ASN A 261 -8.78 -11.29 15.26
C ASN A 261 -9.08 -9.93 14.60
N VAL A 262 -8.69 -8.83 15.26
CA VAL A 262 -8.94 -7.46 14.78
C VAL A 262 -8.25 -7.19 13.43
N GLY A 263 -7.05 -7.72 13.22
CA GLY A 263 -6.32 -7.60 11.97
C GLY A 263 -7.08 -8.19 10.77
N GLY A 264 -7.91 -9.21 11.01
CA GLY A 264 -8.75 -9.84 9.99
C GLY A 264 -9.84 -8.92 9.43
N ILE A 265 -10.31 -7.93 10.20
CA ILE A 265 -11.28 -6.91 9.73
C ILE A 265 -10.64 -6.07 8.62
N VAL A 266 -9.45 -5.53 8.89
CA VAL A 266 -8.75 -4.64 7.95
C VAL A 266 -8.19 -5.42 6.76
N PHE A 267 -7.89 -6.71 6.96
CA PHE A 267 -7.46 -7.60 5.88
C PHE A 267 -8.47 -7.67 4.74
N SER A 268 -9.76 -7.77 5.05
CA SER A 268 -10.81 -7.79 4.02
C SER A 268 -10.88 -6.48 3.24
N LEU A 269 -10.55 -5.34 3.84
CA LEU A 269 -10.44 -4.07 3.09
C LEU A 269 -9.33 -4.12 2.02
N ALA A 270 -8.26 -4.91 2.24
CA ALA A 270 -7.23 -5.13 1.22
C ALA A 270 -7.75 -5.97 0.04
N TYR A 271 -8.61 -6.96 0.30
CA TYR A 271 -9.31 -7.72 -0.75
C TYR A 271 -10.26 -6.83 -1.53
N LEU A 272 -11.06 -6.02 -0.84
CA LEU A 272 -11.93 -5.02 -1.46
C LEU A 272 -11.15 -4.08 -2.39
N ALA A 273 -10.00 -3.58 -1.97
CA ALA A 273 -9.14 -2.72 -2.80
C ALA A 273 -8.64 -3.45 -4.06
N ALA A 274 -8.31 -4.74 -3.96
CA ALA A 274 -7.89 -5.54 -5.11
C ALA A 274 -9.03 -5.94 -6.04
N ASP A 275 -10.23 -6.14 -5.50
CA ASP A 275 -11.44 -6.36 -6.29
C ASP A 275 -11.75 -5.12 -7.12
N MET A 276 -11.67 -3.94 -6.51
CA MET A 276 -11.78 -2.65 -7.20
C MET A 276 -10.69 -2.48 -8.27
N MET A 277 -9.45 -2.82 -7.94
CA MET A 277 -8.33 -2.73 -8.87
C MET A 277 -8.58 -3.62 -10.10
N THR A 278 -8.99 -4.87 -9.89
CA THR A 278 -9.20 -5.84 -10.97
C THR A 278 -10.45 -5.51 -11.79
N ASP A 279 -11.56 -5.15 -11.15
CA ASP A 279 -12.82 -4.92 -11.84
C ASP A 279 -12.80 -3.61 -12.66
N VAL A 280 -12.01 -2.61 -12.26
CA VAL A 280 -11.87 -1.35 -13.01
C VAL A 280 -10.69 -1.39 -13.98
N TYR A 281 -9.49 -1.69 -13.48
CA TYR A 281 -8.22 -1.52 -14.19
C TYR A 281 -7.66 -2.78 -14.84
N GLY A 282 -8.24 -3.95 -14.54
CA GLY A 282 -7.85 -5.24 -15.09
C GLY A 282 -6.77 -5.97 -14.27
N ILE A 283 -6.59 -7.25 -14.58
CA ILE A 283 -5.76 -8.18 -13.81
C ILE A 283 -4.27 -7.79 -13.78
N GLU A 284 -3.71 -7.23 -14.85
CA GLU A 284 -2.28 -6.92 -14.96
C GLU A 284 -1.87 -5.82 -13.98
N ARG A 285 -2.76 -4.86 -13.74
CA ARG A 285 -2.56 -3.80 -12.74
C ARG A 285 -2.69 -4.34 -11.32
N THR A 286 -3.62 -5.28 -11.10
CA THR A 286 -3.73 -5.99 -9.82
C THR A 286 -2.48 -6.82 -9.54
N LYS A 287 -1.93 -7.56 -10.51
CA LYS A 287 -0.67 -8.30 -10.35
C LYS A 287 0.48 -7.39 -9.92
N GLN A 288 0.61 -6.22 -10.56
CA GLN A 288 1.60 -5.21 -10.18
C GLN A 288 1.42 -4.76 -8.71
N MET A 289 0.18 -4.49 -8.31
CA MET A 289 -0.14 -4.09 -6.93
C MET A 289 0.15 -5.21 -5.92
N VAL A 290 -0.30 -6.43 -6.20
CA VAL A 290 -0.11 -7.60 -5.33
C VAL A 290 1.36 -7.90 -5.14
N LEU A 291 2.16 -7.93 -6.21
CA LEU A 291 3.60 -8.15 -6.12
C LEU A 291 4.32 -7.05 -5.33
N PHE A 292 3.86 -5.80 -5.45
CA PHE A 292 4.40 -4.70 -4.65
C PHE A 292 4.03 -4.82 -3.17
N VAL A 293 2.78 -5.18 -2.85
CA VAL A 293 2.35 -5.43 -1.46
C VAL A 293 3.10 -6.62 -0.86
N ILE A 294 3.34 -7.69 -1.63
CA ILE A 294 4.20 -8.80 -1.21
C ILE A 294 5.59 -8.28 -0.92
N PHE A 295 6.19 -7.49 -1.82
CA PHE A 295 7.51 -6.91 -1.58
C PHE A 295 7.55 -6.07 -0.30
N CYS A 296 6.52 -5.25 -0.05
CA CYS A 296 6.38 -4.49 1.20
C CYS A 296 6.24 -5.40 2.43
N ASN A 297 5.50 -6.51 2.32
CA ASN A 297 5.44 -7.53 3.37
C ASN A 297 6.83 -8.12 3.65
N LEU A 298 7.59 -8.40 2.58
CA LEU A 298 8.95 -8.94 2.73
C LEU A 298 9.85 -7.94 3.49
N LEU A 299 9.77 -6.65 3.11
CA LEU A 299 10.48 -5.57 3.78
C LEU A 299 10.04 -5.38 5.24
N PHE A 300 8.74 -5.45 5.53
CA PHE A 300 8.22 -5.29 6.89
C PHE A 300 8.71 -6.40 7.81
N VAL A 301 8.70 -7.65 7.35
CA VAL A 301 9.23 -8.75 8.17
C VAL A 301 10.74 -8.69 8.28
N PHE A 302 11.45 -8.27 7.22
CA PHE A 302 12.88 -8.03 7.31
C PHE A 302 13.22 -6.93 8.32
N ASP A 303 12.46 -5.82 8.33
CA ASP A 303 12.55 -4.77 9.33
C ASP A 303 12.34 -5.33 10.75
N VAL A 304 11.24 -6.04 10.98
CA VAL A 304 10.98 -6.69 12.29
C VAL A 304 12.11 -7.64 12.68
N TRP A 305 12.70 -8.38 11.73
CA TRP A 305 13.84 -9.25 11.99
C TRP A 305 15.10 -8.45 12.40
N VAL A 306 15.48 -7.43 11.62
CA VAL A 306 16.65 -6.58 11.89
C VAL A 306 16.51 -5.84 13.21
N THR A 307 15.37 -5.20 13.44
CA THR A 307 15.13 -4.37 14.64
C THR A 307 15.12 -5.22 15.90
N ASN A 308 14.51 -6.40 15.85
CA ASN A 308 14.59 -7.37 16.92
C ASN A 308 16.06 -7.76 17.18
N MET A 309 16.88 -8.01 16.14
CA MET A 309 18.28 -8.45 16.34
C MET A 309 19.14 -7.38 17.01
N LEU A 310 18.78 -6.11 16.79
CA LEU A 310 19.44 -4.95 17.37
C LEU A 310 18.81 -4.49 18.69
N ALA A 311 17.72 -5.13 19.14
CA ALA A 311 17.04 -4.79 20.38
C ALA A 311 17.89 -5.15 21.60
N ILE A 312 17.66 -4.45 22.70
CA ILE A 312 18.41 -4.64 23.95
C ILE A 312 17.53 -5.44 24.93
N GLY A 313 17.89 -6.69 25.24
CA GLY A 313 17.14 -7.60 26.14
C GLY A 313 17.62 -9.06 26.07
N GLU A 314 17.23 -9.92 27.03
CA GLU A 314 17.76 -11.29 27.19
C GLU A 314 17.39 -12.28 26.05
N ASN A 315 18.39 -13.05 25.62
CA ASN A 315 18.57 -13.55 24.25
C ASN A 315 18.20 -15.04 23.99
N GLU A 316 17.49 -15.74 24.88
CA GLU A 316 17.16 -17.18 24.69
C GLU A 316 15.73 -17.47 24.16
N PRO A 317 14.64 -16.93 24.74
CA PRO A 317 13.29 -17.02 24.14
C PRO A 317 13.24 -16.42 22.73
N TYR A 318 14.18 -15.51 22.48
CA TYR A 318 14.31 -14.68 21.30
C TYR A 318 14.74 -15.47 20.04
N ARG A 319 15.67 -16.42 20.15
CA ARG A 319 16.07 -17.29 19.03
C ARG A 319 14.94 -18.22 18.57
N ALA A 320 14.12 -18.71 19.51
CA ALA A 320 12.95 -19.53 19.20
C ALA A 320 11.85 -18.74 18.47
N ILE A 321 11.67 -17.45 18.80
CA ILE A 321 10.72 -16.56 18.13
C ILE A 321 11.17 -16.25 16.69
N LEU A 322 12.45 -15.96 16.47
CA LEU A 322 13.00 -15.68 15.13
C LEU A 322 12.85 -16.87 14.17
N HIS A 323 13.06 -18.10 14.67
CA HIS A 323 12.87 -19.30 13.85
C HIS A 323 11.41 -19.49 13.42
N ASN A 324 10.46 -19.22 14.32
CA ASN A 324 9.03 -19.24 13.98
C ASN A 324 8.65 -18.08 13.03
N GLN A 325 9.32 -16.95 13.12
CA GLN A 325 9.05 -15.78 12.30
C GLN A 325 9.37 -16.01 10.82
N ALA A 326 10.45 -16.72 10.50
CA ALA A 326 10.79 -17.12 9.13
C ALA A 326 9.73 -18.08 8.52
N ARG A 327 9.18 -18.98 9.32
CA ARG A 327 8.09 -19.88 8.88
C ARG A 327 6.81 -19.09 8.60
N MET A 328 6.42 -18.21 9.53
CA MET A 328 5.24 -17.34 9.36
C MET A 328 5.37 -16.40 8.16
N PHE A 329 6.59 -15.95 7.88
CA PHE A 329 6.92 -15.15 6.71
C PHE A 329 6.61 -15.88 5.41
N ILE A 330 7.21 -17.07 5.21
CA ILE A 330 7.01 -17.88 4.00
C ILE A 330 5.53 -18.21 3.84
N ALA A 331 4.85 -18.57 4.94
CA ALA A 331 3.42 -18.80 4.95
C ALA A 331 2.66 -17.57 4.44
N SER A 332 2.92 -16.38 5.00
CA SER A 332 2.21 -15.15 4.65
C SER A 332 2.45 -14.71 3.20
N ALA A 333 3.68 -14.80 2.71
CA ALA A 333 4.02 -14.37 1.36
C ALA A 333 3.42 -15.29 0.30
N THR A 334 3.50 -16.61 0.52
CA THR A 334 2.96 -17.61 -0.43
C THR A 334 1.44 -17.64 -0.44
N ALA A 335 0.81 -17.59 0.74
CA ALA A 335 -0.64 -17.56 0.89
C ALA A 335 -1.27 -16.31 0.25
N PHE A 336 -0.74 -15.12 0.57
CA PHE A 336 -1.25 -13.88 0.01
C PHE A 336 -1.02 -13.80 -1.51
N PHE A 337 0.13 -14.27 -2.02
CA PHE A 337 0.38 -14.33 -3.46
C PHE A 337 -0.64 -15.20 -4.19
N LEU A 338 -0.86 -16.43 -3.71
CA LEU A 338 -1.76 -17.38 -4.36
C LEU A 338 -3.22 -16.96 -4.19
N GLY A 339 -3.63 -16.52 -3.00
CA GLY A 339 -4.98 -16.05 -2.70
C GLY A 339 -5.38 -14.86 -3.58
N MET A 340 -4.52 -13.84 -3.66
CA MET A 340 -4.80 -12.64 -4.47
C MET A 340 -4.72 -12.90 -5.98
N THR A 341 -3.83 -13.80 -6.40
CA THR A 341 -3.77 -14.26 -7.80
C THR A 341 -5.05 -14.97 -8.21
N ILE A 342 -5.55 -15.89 -7.38
CA ILE A 342 -6.80 -16.61 -7.63
C ILE A 342 -7.97 -15.65 -7.62
N ASN A 343 -8.07 -14.77 -6.61
CA ASN A 343 -9.11 -13.76 -6.53
C ASN A 343 -9.22 -12.94 -7.83
N SER A 344 -8.12 -12.27 -8.22
CA SER A 344 -8.09 -11.42 -9.41
C SER A 344 -8.34 -12.21 -10.72
N THR A 345 -7.87 -13.45 -10.80
CA THR A 345 -8.13 -14.34 -11.94
C THR A 345 -9.61 -14.71 -12.05
N VAL A 346 -10.26 -15.03 -10.93
CA VAL A 346 -11.68 -15.39 -10.89
C VAL A 346 -12.55 -14.20 -11.31
N ILE A 347 -12.24 -12.97 -10.86
CA ILE A 347 -12.93 -11.75 -11.32
C ILE A 347 -12.84 -11.62 -12.84
N SER A 348 -11.64 -11.73 -13.40
CA SER A 348 -11.39 -11.59 -14.84
C SER A 348 -12.17 -12.63 -15.66
N LEU A 349 -12.18 -13.89 -15.20
CA LEU A 349 -12.93 -14.99 -15.81
C LEU A 349 -14.45 -14.76 -15.76
N ILE A 350 -15.00 -14.40 -14.59
CA ILE A 350 -16.43 -14.13 -14.43
C ILE A 350 -16.84 -12.95 -15.33
N LYS A 351 -16.05 -11.88 -15.34
CA LYS A 351 -16.29 -10.68 -16.15
C LYS A 351 -16.32 -11.00 -17.65
N SER A 352 -15.36 -11.79 -18.15
CA SER A 352 -15.36 -12.25 -19.55
C SER A 352 -16.57 -13.14 -19.88
N ARG A 353 -16.93 -14.08 -18.99
CA ARG A 353 -18.11 -14.96 -19.17
C ARG A 353 -19.42 -14.17 -19.21
N GLN A 354 -19.59 -13.21 -18.30
CA GLN A 354 -20.81 -12.38 -18.26
C GLN A 354 -20.98 -11.56 -19.54
N ARG A 355 -19.87 -11.04 -20.10
CA ARG A 355 -19.90 -10.35 -21.39
C ARG A 355 -20.24 -11.27 -22.56
N LYS A 356 -19.69 -12.49 -22.61
CA LYS A 356 -20.04 -13.49 -23.64
C LYS A 356 -21.53 -13.87 -23.59
N ARG A 357 -22.14 -13.85 -22.41
CA ARG A 357 -23.58 -14.10 -22.21
C ARG A 357 -24.47 -12.90 -22.54
N GLY A 358 -23.90 -11.76 -22.91
CA GLY A 358 -24.68 -10.54 -23.21
C GLY A 358 -25.33 -9.90 -21.99
N ILE A 359 -24.86 -10.21 -20.77
CA ILE A 359 -25.42 -9.64 -19.53
C ILE A 359 -25.19 -8.13 -19.56
N SER A 360 -26.29 -7.38 -19.60
CA SER A 360 -26.23 -5.92 -19.63
C SER A 360 -25.85 -5.40 -18.25
N LEU A 361 -24.62 -4.91 -18.12
CA LEU A 361 -24.13 -4.18 -16.94
C LEU A 361 -25.00 -2.98 -16.59
N LYS A 362 -25.82 -2.47 -17.53
CA LYS A 362 -26.74 -1.35 -17.28
C LYS A 362 -28.00 -1.77 -16.52
N LYS A 363 -28.47 -3.01 -16.69
CA LYS A 363 -29.69 -3.53 -16.03
C LYS A 363 -29.37 -4.28 -14.75
N GLU A 364 -28.24 -5.00 -14.72
CA GLU A 364 -27.90 -5.93 -13.64
C GLU A 364 -26.54 -5.59 -12.99
N PHE A 365 -26.16 -4.31 -12.92
CA PHE A 365 -24.86 -3.89 -12.39
C PHE A 365 -24.57 -4.48 -11.01
N ILE A 366 -25.52 -4.29 -10.08
CA ILE A 366 -25.37 -4.63 -8.67
C ILE A 366 -25.18 -6.14 -8.51
N THR A 367 -26.06 -6.95 -9.07
CA THR A 367 -26.00 -8.43 -8.97
C THR A 367 -24.76 -8.98 -9.67
N THR A 368 -24.40 -8.42 -10.83
CA THR A 368 -23.25 -8.85 -11.62
C THR A 368 -21.93 -8.62 -10.88
N VAL A 369 -21.76 -7.42 -10.30
CA VAL A 369 -20.54 -7.04 -9.56
C VAL A 369 -20.50 -7.73 -8.20
N TRP A 370 -21.64 -7.85 -7.51
CA TRP A 370 -21.72 -8.61 -6.25
C TRP A 370 -21.28 -10.06 -6.43
N THR A 371 -21.76 -10.75 -7.48
CA THR A 371 -21.36 -12.14 -7.76
C THR A 371 -19.87 -12.26 -8.08
N ARG A 372 -19.27 -11.25 -8.73
CA ARG A 372 -17.81 -11.23 -8.95
C ARG A 372 -17.07 -11.21 -7.63
N ILE A 373 -17.35 -10.19 -6.80
CA ILE A 373 -16.71 -9.96 -5.50
C ILE A 373 -16.88 -11.16 -4.57
N ALA A 374 -18.13 -11.60 -4.35
CA ALA A 374 -18.41 -12.68 -3.42
C ALA A 374 -17.75 -14.00 -3.84
N THR A 375 -17.80 -14.34 -5.12
CA THR A 375 -17.20 -15.59 -5.62
C THR A 375 -15.67 -15.51 -5.59
N SER A 376 -15.10 -14.42 -6.08
CA SER A 376 -13.65 -14.28 -6.20
C SER A 376 -12.97 -14.18 -4.85
N SER A 377 -13.53 -13.39 -3.94
CA SER A 377 -13.03 -13.27 -2.58
C SER A 377 -13.22 -14.56 -1.79
N ALA A 378 -14.30 -15.33 -1.97
CA ALA A 378 -14.42 -16.64 -1.36
C ALA A 378 -13.29 -17.59 -1.78
N PHE A 379 -13.03 -17.75 -3.08
CA PHE A 379 -11.93 -18.60 -3.56
C PHE A 379 -10.55 -18.07 -3.11
N GLY A 380 -10.35 -16.75 -3.17
CA GLY A 380 -9.07 -16.14 -2.77
C GLY A 380 -8.79 -16.25 -1.28
N ILE A 381 -9.79 -16.03 -0.43
CA ILE A 381 -9.66 -16.10 1.04
C ILE A 381 -9.43 -17.54 1.47
N ILE A 382 -10.21 -18.50 0.96
CA ILE A 382 -10.05 -19.94 1.30
C ILE A 382 -8.62 -20.39 1.04
N ILE A 383 -8.06 -20.03 -0.13
CA ILE A 383 -6.70 -20.41 -0.48
C ILE A 383 -5.68 -19.70 0.42
N ASP A 384 -5.84 -18.41 0.68
CA ASP A 384 -4.93 -17.66 1.55
C ASP A 384 -4.92 -18.25 2.96
N VAL A 385 -6.08 -18.29 3.64
CA VAL A 385 -6.19 -18.76 5.03
C VAL A 385 -5.76 -20.21 5.16
N SER A 386 -6.19 -21.09 4.24
CA SER A 386 -5.81 -22.50 4.29
C SER A 386 -4.30 -22.68 4.10
N LEU A 387 -3.71 -22.05 3.08
CA LEU A 387 -2.26 -22.17 2.85
C LEU A 387 -1.45 -21.54 3.98
N PHE A 388 -1.86 -20.36 4.45
CA PHE A 388 -1.21 -19.70 5.57
C PHE A 388 -1.22 -20.61 6.80
N SER A 389 -2.38 -21.13 7.16
CA SER A 389 -2.56 -21.94 8.37
C SER A 389 -1.81 -23.27 8.29
N LEU A 390 -1.85 -23.94 7.12
CA LEU A 390 -1.10 -25.16 6.89
C LEU A 390 0.41 -24.90 6.94
N VAL A 391 0.91 -23.91 6.20
CA VAL A 391 2.35 -23.64 6.17
C VAL A 391 2.84 -23.14 7.53
N ALA A 392 2.09 -22.29 8.23
CA ALA A 392 2.51 -21.72 9.51
C ALA A 392 2.40 -22.70 10.69
N PHE A 393 1.36 -23.54 10.76
CA PHE A 393 1.02 -24.28 11.98
C PHE A 393 1.00 -25.80 11.84
N TYR A 394 1.13 -26.36 10.63
CA TYR A 394 1.16 -27.81 10.45
C TYR A 394 2.32 -28.46 11.21
N GLY A 395 2.04 -29.52 11.97
CA GLY A 395 3.02 -30.18 12.84
C GLY A 395 3.35 -29.44 14.15
N ILE A 396 2.77 -28.25 14.38
CA ILE A 396 2.85 -27.52 15.66
C ILE A 396 1.52 -27.61 16.41
N VAL A 397 0.42 -27.35 15.70
CA VAL A 397 -0.94 -27.37 16.25
C VAL A 397 -1.62 -28.70 15.88
N PRO A 398 -2.38 -29.33 16.81
CA PRO A 398 -3.18 -30.52 16.49
C PRO A 398 -4.08 -30.29 15.27
N THR A 399 -4.12 -31.26 14.35
CA THR A 399 -4.78 -31.14 13.04
C THR A 399 -6.27 -30.81 13.15
N GLU A 400 -6.97 -31.38 14.13
CA GLU A 400 -8.39 -31.09 14.37
C GLU A 400 -8.63 -29.62 14.76
N LYS A 401 -7.77 -29.07 15.63
CA LYS A 401 -7.84 -27.65 16.03
C LYS A 401 -7.44 -26.73 14.88
N LEU A 402 -6.47 -27.14 14.06
CA LEU A 402 -6.06 -26.37 12.90
C LEU A 402 -7.19 -26.27 11.87
N ALA A 403 -7.88 -27.37 11.59
CA ALA A 403 -9.01 -27.40 10.66
C ALA A 403 -10.17 -26.50 11.14
N SER A 404 -10.51 -26.54 12.44
CA SER A 404 -11.56 -25.68 12.98
C SER A 404 -11.21 -24.20 12.93
N VAL A 405 -9.95 -23.84 13.17
CA VAL A 405 -9.45 -22.46 13.03
C VAL A 405 -9.56 -21.98 11.58
N ILE A 406 -9.14 -22.80 10.61
CA ILE A 406 -9.23 -22.47 9.18
C ILE A 406 -10.67 -22.18 8.77
N VAL A 407 -11.58 -23.13 9.05
CA VAL A 407 -13.00 -22.99 8.67
C VAL A 407 -13.62 -21.75 9.30
N PHE A 408 -13.30 -21.48 10.57
CA PHE A 408 -13.79 -20.31 11.26
C PHE A 408 -13.27 -19.01 10.65
N GLU A 409 -11.95 -18.91 10.39
CA GLU A 409 -11.36 -17.72 9.78
C GLU A 409 -11.88 -17.46 8.37
N ASP A 410 -12.04 -18.51 7.57
CA ASP A 410 -12.61 -18.43 6.23
C ASP A 410 -14.05 -17.93 6.28
N ALA A 411 -14.91 -18.57 7.08
CA ALA A 411 -16.31 -18.19 7.21
C ALA A 411 -16.44 -16.73 7.68
N TYR A 412 -15.63 -16.32 8.66
CA TYR A 412 -15.61 -14.96 9.17
C TYR A 412 -15.21 -13.94 8.10
N LYS A 413 -14.07 -14.14 7.40
CA LYS A 413 -13.56 -13.20 6.40
C LYS A 413 -14.47 -13.12 5.17
N ILE A 414 -15.03 -14.24 4.72
CA ILE A 414 -15.99 -14.28 3.61
C ILE A 414 -17.29 -13.57 3.99
N SER A 415 -17.82 -13.80 5.20
CA SER A 415 -19.03 -13.13 5.68
C SER A 415 -18.85 -11.61 5.72
N TYR A 416 -17.67 -11.17 6.18
CA TYR A 416 -17.34 -9.76 6.23
C TYR A 416 -17.24 -9.14 4.83
N GLU A 417 -16.65 -9.85 3.86
CA GLU A 417 -16.59 -9.38 2.47
C GLU A 417 -17.98 -9.26 1.83
N VAL A 418 -18.85 -10.25 2.06
CA VAL A 418 -20.24 -10.21 1.60
C VAL A 418 -20.99 -9.01 2.19
N PHE A 419 -20.73 -8.68 3.46
CA PHE A 419 -21.30 -7.52 4.12
C PHE A 419 -20.77 -6.19 3.56
N LEU A 420 -19.48 -6.13 3.19
CA LEU A 420 -18.88 -4.94 2.58
C LEU A 420 -19.17 -4.77 1.08
N ALA A 421 -19.62 -5.82 0.40
CA ALA A 421 -19.87 -5.81 -1.04
C ALA A 421 -20.73 -4.62 -1.54
N PRO A 422 -21.78 -4.14 -0.85
CA PRO A 422 -22.53 -2.95 -1.27
C PRO A 422 -21.64 -1.69 -1.39
N VAL A 423 -20.69 -1.52 -0.46
CA VAL A 423 -19.73 -0.41 -0.49
C VAL A 423 -18.77 -0.58 -1.66
N SER A 424 -18.27 -1.80 -1.88
CA SER A 424 -17.40 -2.13 -3.02
C SER A 424 -18.07 -1.82 -4.36
N ILE A 425 -19.34 -2.21 -4.52
CA ILE A 425 -20.13 -1.96 -5.74
C ILE A 425 -20.26 -0.46 -6.02
N LEU A 426 -20.57 0.34 -4.99
CA LEU A 426 -20.66 1.79 -5.11
C LEU A 426 -19.33 2.41 -5.54
N MET A 427 -18.23 1.98 -4.92
CA MET A 427 -16.90 2.50 -5.21
C MET A 427 -16.40 2.09 -6.61
N ILE A 428 -16.66 0.84 -7.03
CA ILE A 428 -16.39 0.38 -8.40
C ILE A 428 -17.16 1.24 -9.40
N TYR A 429 -18.46 1.46 -9.18
CA TYR A 429 -19.27 2.32 -10.05
C TYR A 429 -18.69 3.73 -10.14
N PHE A 430 -18.37 4.34 -9.00
CA PHE A 430 -17.76 5.66 -8.92
C PHE A 430 -16.46 5.74 -9.74
N LEU A 431 -15.55 4.78 -9.57
CA LEU A 431 -14.29 4.73 -10.29
C LEU A 431 -14.50 4.56 -11.80
N LYS A 432 -15.34 3.62 -12.22
CA LYS A 432 -15.64 3.40 -13.64
C LYS A 432 -16.16 4.67 -14.29
N VAL A 433 -17.10 5.36 -13.66
CA VAL A 433 -17.69 6.60 -14.20
C VAL A 433 -16.71 7.76 -14.21
N LYS A 434 -15.96 7.97 -13.11
CA LYS A 434 -15.03 9.10 -13.00
C LYS A 434 -13.81 8.95 -13.90
N GLU A 435 -13.35 7.74 -14.11
CA GLU A 435 -12.19 7.47 -14.95
C GLU A 435 -12.54 7.11 -16.39
N LYS A 436 -13.81 6.74 -16.66
CA LYS A 436 -14.30 6.24 -17.95
C LYS A 436 -13.56 4.98 -18.39
N VAL A 437 -13.34 4.06 -17.45
CA VAL A 437 -12.52 2.86 -17.60
C VAL A 437 -13.28 1.64 -17.14
N ASP A 438 -13.30 0.60 -17.97
CA ASP A 438 -13.82 -0.72 -17.64
C ASP A 438 -13.04 -1.76 -18.45
N ILE A 439 -11.89 -2.21 -17.91
CA ILE A 439 -10.95 -3.08 -18.62
C ILE A 439 -11.42 -4.55 -18.61
N TYR A 440 -11.44 -5.18 -19.78
CA TYR A 440 -11.66 -6.62 -19.94
C TYR A 440 -10.36 -7.28 -20.39
N ASP A 441 -9.88 -8.26 -19.61
CA ASP A 441 -8.61 -8.92 -19.90
C ASP A 441 -8.73 -10.00 -20.99
N GLU A 442 -7.60 -10.24 -21.67
CA GLU A 442 -7.45 -11.37 -22.58
C GLU A 442 -7.17 -12.65 -21.77
N LEU A 443 -8.09 -13.62 -21.81
CA LEU A 443 -7.96 -14.88 -21.07
C LEU A 443 -6.86 -15.82 -21.60
N SER A 444 -6.17 -15.43 -22.68
CA SER A 444 -5.15 -16.26 -23.35
C SER A 444 -3.85 -16.37 -22.54
N ASN A 445 -3.61 -15.46 -21.58
CA ASN A 445 -2.41 -15.52 -20.74
C ASN A 445 -2.66 -14.98 -19.32
N LEU A 446 -2.97 -15.89 -18.39
CA LEU A 446 -3.18 -15.58 -16.97
C LEU A 446 -1.94 -15.89 -16.12
N ASN A 447 -0.74 -15.95 -16.72
CA ASN A 447 0.49 -16.20 -15.97
C ASN A 447 0.68 -15.14 -14.86
N PRO A 448 0.83 -15.54 -13.58
CA PRO A 448 0.89 -14.61 -12.45
C PRO A 448 2.19 -13.81 -12.36
N PHE A 449 3.27 -14.27 -13.00
CA PHE A 449 4.58 -13.61 -12.98
C PHE A 449 4.80 -12.66 -14.15
N ARG A 450 4.00 -12.79 -15.22
CA ARG A 450 4.07 -11.89 -16.37
C ARG A 450 3.17 -10.68 -16.10
N ILE A 451 3.77 -9.50 -16.16
CA ILE A 451 3.07 -8.22 -16.03
C ILE A 451 3.22 -7.45 -17.34
N ASP A 452 2.14 -7.35 -18.13
CA ASP A 452 2.07 -6.42 -19.27
C ASP A 452 0.90 -5.46 -19.06
N THR A 453 1.23 -4.30 -18.52
CA THR A 453 0.23 -3.30 -18.19
C THR A 453 -0.21 -2.42 -19.37
N ASN A 454 0.25 -2.72 -20.59
CA ASN A 454 -0.13 -1.98 -21.79
C ASN A 454 -1.35 -2.65 -22.46
N TYR A 455 -2.55 -2.29 -22.00
CA TYR A 455 -3.80 -2.79 -22.58
C TYR A 455 -4.11 -2.13 -23.92
N LYS A 456 -4.58 -2.93 -24.90
CA LYS A 456 -5.15 -2.44 -26.18
C LYS A 456 -6.34 -1.50 -25.91
N VAL A 457 -6.60 -0.50 -26.78
CA VAL A 457 -7.78 0.40 -26.63
C VAL A 457 -9.06 -0.43 -26.49
N SER A 458 -9.16 -1.48 -27.30
CA SER A 458 -10.32 -2.36 -27.37
C SER A 458 -10.59 -3.10 -26.07
N ALA A 459 -9.63 -3.19 -25.15
CA ALA A 459 -9.83 -3.78 -23.83
C ALA A 459 -10.69 -2.89 -22.91
N ASN A 460 -10.68 -1.56 -23.12
CA ASN A 460 -11.56 -0.66 -22.38
C ASN A 460 -12.96 -0.67 -23.01
N LYS A 461 -13.92 -1.21 -22.28
CA LYS A 461 -15.30 -1.39 -22.74
C LYS A 461 -16.29 -0.43 -22.10
N PHE A 462 -15.79 0.63 -21.44
CA PHE A 462 -16.61 1.61 -20.77
C PHE A 462 -17.64 2.27 -21.70
N ALA A 463 -17.23 2.69 -22.90
CA ALA A 463 -18.15 3.34 -23.85
C ALA A 463 -19.32 2.43 -24.24
N GLU A 464 -19.05 1.15 -24.53
CA GLU A 464 -20.07 0.17 -24.90
C GLU A 464 -21.01 -0.18 -23.73
N ASN A 465 -20.48 -0.19 -22.50
CA ASN A 465 -21.25 -0.60 -21.31
C ASN A 465 -22.08 0.55 -20.71
N TYR A 466 -21.65 1.81 -20.87
CA TYR A 466 -22.23 2.95 -20.13
C TYR A 466 -22.71 4.13 -21.00
N MET A 467 -22.29 4.25 -22.26
CA MET A 467 -22.86 5.27 -23.16
C MET A 467 -24.09 4.71 -23.88
N LYS A 468 -25.11 5.54 -24.14
CA LYS A 468 -26.21 5.14 -25.05
C LYS A 468 -25.59 4.88 -26.43
N PRO A 469 -25.99 3.82 -27.16
CA PRO A 469 -25.66 3.74 -28.57
C PRO A 469 -26.15 5.03 -29.24
N ALA A 470 -25.29 5.68 -30.02
CA ALA A 470 -25.72 6.80 -30.84
C ALA A 470 -26.95 6.34 -31.63
N GLU A 471 -28.04 7.09 -31.56
CA GLU A 471 -29.17 6.89 -32.47
C GLU A 471 -28.59 6.89 -33.87
N ARG A 472 -28.73 5.76 -34.55
CA ARG A 472 -28.41 5.66 -35.96
C ARG A 472 -29.35 6.66 -36.62
N ASN A 473 -28.81 7.78 -37.09
CA ASN A 473 -29.54 8.68 -37.98
C ASN A 473 -29.76 7.90 -39.28
N ASP A 474 -30.79 7.05 -39.26
CA ASP A 474 -31.38 6.46 -40.44
C ASP A 474 -32.32 7.54 -41.00
N GLY A 475 -31.72 8.52 -41.69
CA GLY A 475 -32.40 9.63 -42.36
C GLY A 475 -31.70 9.97 -43.65
#